data_AF-A0A955KF63-F1
#
_entry.id   AF-A0A955KF63-F1
#
_cell.length_a   1.000
_cell.length_b   1.000
_cell.length_c   1.000
_cell.angle_alpha   90.00
_cell.angle_beta   90.00
_cell.angle_gamma   90.00
#
_symmetry.space_group_name_H-M   'P 1'
#
loop_
_entity.id
_entity.type
_entity.pdbx_description
1 polymer ?
#
loop_
_entity_poly.entity_id
_entity_poly.type
_entity_poly.pdbx_seq_one_letter_code
_entity_poly.pdbx_strand_id
1 'polypeptide(L)'
;MAGKKVIANTIVRISGDLTDIKSDIRELKRTTSSATDSFKSMGTSLVAAFSVGVVANYIKEAYKAAAVTEGVKRAFDKLGVSLDALKKATRGTVDEFKLMQSAVQANNLGVPVEQLATLFEFAQKRAEETGESVDYLVQSIVTGIGRKSVLILDNLGLSSVRINDEFKKMGDFGAAVGKIVREELDKMGDVAETANT
;
A
#
# COMPACT_ATOMS: atom_id res chain seq x y z
N MET A 1 43.59 15.93 27.11
CA MET A 1 43.04 14.81 27.93
C MET A 1 41.63 14.33 27.51
N ALA A 2 40.95 14.93 26.52
CA ALA A 2 39.55 14.58 26.20
C ALA A 2 39.36 13.26 25.42
N GLY A 3 40.24 12.90 24.48
CA GLY A 3 40.06 11.72 23.63
C GLY A 3 40.14 10.36 24.36
N LYS A 4 40.97 10.22 25.40
CA LYS A 4 41.10 8.97 26.17
C LYS A 4 39.86 8.65 27.00
N LYS A 5 39.12 9.65 27.49
CA LYS A 5 37.88 9.43 28.27
C LYS A 5 36.72 8.95 27.42
N VAL A 6 36.61 9.42 26.18
CA VAL A 6 35.56 8.99 25.25
C VAL A 6 35.77 7.52 24.85
N ILE A 7 37.00 7.14 24.51
CA ILE A 7 37.34 5.75 24.15
C ILE A 7 37.12 4.81 25.35
N ALA A 8 37.51 5.21 26.57
CA ALA A 8 37.27 4.41 27.76
C ALA A 8 35.76 4.23 28.06
N ASN A 9 34.96 5.29 27.90
CA ASN A 9 33.51 5.21 28.16
C ASN A 9 32.78 4.36 27.09
N THR A 10 33.22 4.43 25.83
CA THR A 10 32.70 3.58 24.76
C THR A 10 33.08 2.12 24.92
N ILE A 11 34.32 1.81 25.32
CA ILE A 11 34.76 0.43 25.62
C ILE A 11 34.00 -0.14 26.82
N VAL A 12 33.78 0.64 27.88
CA VAL A 12 33.03 0.20 29.06
C VAL A 12 31.57 -0.09 28.73
N ARG A 13 30.92 0.76 27.90
CA ARG A 13 29.55 0.51 27.40
C ARG A 13 29.47 -0.75 26.54
N ILE A 14 30.36 -0.88 25.55
CA ILE A 14 30.41 -2.07 24.68
C ILE A 14 30.68 -3.35 25.50
N SER A 15 31.51 -3.27 26.54
CA SER A 15 31.81 -4.42 27.42
C SER A 15 30.62 -4.80 28.31
N GLY A 16 29.85 -3.81 28.77
CA GLY A 16 28.59 -4.02 29.47
C GLY A 16 27.57 -4.72 28.57
N ASP A 17 27.32 -4.13 27.39
CA ASP A 17 26.37 -4.66 26.41
C ASP A 17 26.75 -6.09 25.95
N LEU A 18 28.04 -6.40 25.78
CA LEU A 18 28.52 -7.75 25.44
C LEU A 18 28.41 -8.75 26.60
N THR A 19 28.41 -8.27 27.85
CA THR A 19 28.23 -9.11 29.03
C THR A 19 26.75 -9.46 29.21
N ASP A 20 25.87 -8.48 28.98
CA ASP A 20 24.42 -8.63 29.04
C ASP A 20 23.91 -9.56 27.92
N ILE A 21 24.44 -9.41 26.69
CA ILE A 21 24.14 -10.33 25.57
C ILE A 21 24.60 -11.77 25.90
N LYS A 22 25.73 -11.94 26.61
CA LYS A 22 26.22 -13.26 27.03
C LYS A 22 25.38 -13.87 28.15
N SER A 23 24.82 -13.06 29.06
CA SER A 23 23.86 -13.56 30.06
C SER A 23 22.55 -13.97 29.42
N ASP A 24 22.02 -13.17 28.49
CA ASP A 24 20.76 -13.44 27.80
C ASP A 24 20.85 -14.73 26.96
N ILE A 25 21.97 -14.94 26.27
CA ILE A 25 22.23 -16.18 25.52
C ILE A 25 22.39 -17.38 26.46
N ARG A 26 22.98 -17.22 27.65
CA ARG A 26 23.11 -18.32 28.64
C ARG A 26 21.78 -18.67 29.27
N GLU A 27 20.92 -17.69 29.51
CA GLU A 27 19.57 -17.88 30.05
C GLU A 27 18.67 -18.54 29.00
N LEU A 28 18.75 -18.11 27.74
CA LEU A 28 18.10 -18.78 26.61
C LEU A 28 18.57 -20.24 26.45
N LYS A 29 19.88 -20.49 26.59
CA LYS A 29 20.46 -21.84 26.52
C LYS A 29 20.01 -22.73 27.69
N ARG A 30 19.86 -22.15 28.90
CA ARG A 30 19.35 -22.87 30.09
C ARG A 30 17.88 -23.23 29.95
N THR A 31 17.05 -22.30 29.49
CA THR A 31 15.61 -22.51 29.22
C THR A 31 15.38 -23.52 28.10
N THR A 32 16.28 -23.56 27.11
CA THR A 32 16.26 -24.59 26.06
C THR A 32 16.71 -25.96 26.60
N SER A 33 17.73 -26.01 27.46
CA SER A 33 18.26 -27.27 28.00
C SER A 33 17.32 -28.00 28.97
N SER A 34 16.62 -27.27 29.84
CA SER A 34 15.64 -27.86 30.77
C SER A 34 14.42 -28.41 30.02
N ALA A 35 14.00 -27.75 28.94
CA ALA A 35 12.93 -28.22 28.07
C ALA A 35 13.31 -29.53 27.34
N THR A 36 14.57 -29.69 26.91
CA THR A 36 15.05 -30.94 26.28
C THR A 36 15.16 -32.12 27.24
N ASP A 37 15.51 -31.90 28.51
CA ASP A 37 15.67 -32.99 29.48
C ASP A 37 14.31 -33.54 29.97
N SER A 38 13.30 -32.68 30.11
CA SER A 38 11.91 -33.12 30.32
C SER A 38 11.32 -33.85 29.11
N PHE A 39 11.81 -33.57 27.90
CA PHE A 39 11.38 -34.24 26.66
C PHE A 39 12.03 -35.63 26.49
N LYS A 40 13.27 -35.83 26.96
CA LYS A 40 13.97 -37.12 26.87
C LYS A 40 13.37 -38.22 27.73
N SER A 41 12.70 -37.88 28.84
CA SER A 41 12.02 -38.88 29.69
C SER A 41 10.67 -39.34 29.12
N MET A 42 10.15 -38.66 28.10
CA MET A 42 8.97 -39.07 27.34
C MET A 42 9.42 -39.85 26.09
N GLY A 43 9.47 -41.18 26.20
CA GLY A 43 10.00 -42.07 25.16
C GLY A 43 9.36 -41.91 23.77
N THR A 44 10.18 -42.24 22.76
CA THR A 44 9.95 -42.41 21.31
C THR A 44 8.51 -42.38 20.77
N SER A 45 7.85 -41.22 20.80
CA SER A 45 6.75 -40.93 19.87
C SER A 45 6.65 -39.42 19.57
N LEU A 46 6.90 -39.06 18.30
CA LEU A 46 6.37 -37.88 17.58
C LEU A 46 7.19 -36.54 17.56
N VAL A 47 8.13 -36.47 16.61
CA VAL A 47 8.22 -35.53 15.44
C VAL A 47 8.32 -33.98 15.60
N ALA A 48 7.97 -33.30 16.69
CA ALA A 48 7.64 -31.85 16.56
C ALA A 48 8.66 -30.78 17.04
N ALA A 49 9.98 -30.95 16.91
CA ALA A 49 10.94 -30.05 17.57
C ALA A 49 11.95 -29.28 16.68
N PHE A 50 11.60 -28.99 15.41
CA PHE A 50 12.39 -28.06 14.57
C PHE A 50 11.61 -26.88 13.95
N SER A 51 10.30 -26.70 14.23
CA SER A 51 9.44 -25.90 13.33
C SER A 51 8.77 -24.65 13.89
N VAL A 52 8.96 -24.21 15.14
CA VAL A 52 8.10 -23.13 15.69
C VAL A 52 8.79 -21.75 15.77
N GLY A 53 10.09 -21.64 16.05
CA GLY A 53 10.73 -20.33 16.29
C GLY A 53 11.00 -19.48 15.04
N VAL A 54 11.53 -20.07 13.96
CA VAL A 54 11.80 -19.36 12.69
C VAL A 54 10.52 -19.19 11.86
N VAL A 55 9.61 -20.16 11.97
CA VAL A 55 8.32 -20.14 11.30
C VAL A 55 7.36 -19.15 11.97
N ALA A 56 7.34 -18.97 13.29
CA ALA A 56 6.37 -18.08 13.94
C ALA A 56 6.49 -16.61 13.52
N ASN A 57 7.70 -16.08 13.27
CA ASN A 57 7.85 -14.70 12.78
C ASN A 57 7.44 -14.58 11.30
N TYR A 58 7.83 -15.53 10.45
CA TYR A 58 7.37 -15.61 9.06
C TYR A 58 5.86 -15.83 8.94
N ILE A 59 5.28 -16.65 9.82
CA ILE A 59 3.85 -16.94 9.91
C ILE A 59 3.11 -15.70 10.43
N LYS A 60 3.62 -14.99 11.42
CA LYS A 60 2.98 -13.77 11.95
C LYS A 60 3.01 -12.64 10.93
N GLU A 61 4.09 -12.50 10.17
CA GLU A 61 4.18 -11.55 9.05
C GLU A 61 3.29 -11.97 7.87
N ALA A 62 3.24 -13.26 7.53
CA ALA A 62 2.34 -13.80 6.52
C ALA A 62 0.87 -13.69 6.91
N TYR A 63 0.50 -13.94 8.17
CA TYR A 63 -0.86 -13.74 8.68
C TYR A 63 -1.23 -12.26 8.74
N LYS A 64 -0.31 -11.37 9.09
CA LYS A 64 -0.55 -9.92 9.02
C LYS A 64 -0.74 -9.47 7.57
N ALA A 65 0.09 -9.95 6.64
CA ALA A 65 -0.06 -9.68 5.22
C ALA A 65 -1.42 -10.20 4.70
N ALA A 66 -1.76 -11.46 5.00
CA ALA A 66 -3.03 -12.06 4.61
C ALA A 66 -4.25 -11.35 5.24
N ALA A 67 -4.17 -10.95 6.51
CA ALA A 67 -5.24 -10.22 7.19
C ALA A 67 -5.40 -8.79 6.66
N VAL A 68 -4.29 -8.11 6.32
CA VAL A 68 -4.33 -6.80 5.64
C VAL A 68 -4.97 -6.95 4.26
N THR A 69 -4.66 -8.02 3.52
CA THR A 69 -5.28 -8.31 2.23
C THR A 69 -6.78 -8.55 2.36
N GLU A 70 -7.19 -9.38 3.32
CA GLU A 70 -8.60 -9.69 3.59
C GLU A 70 -9.39 -8.44 4.04
N GLY A 71 -8.79 -7.58 4.85
CA GLY A 71 -9.41 -6.34 5.30
C GLY A 71 -9.69 -5.37 4.15
N VAL A 72 -8.73 -5.20 3.22
CA VAL A 72 -8.91 -4.37 2.02
C VAL A 72 -9.95 -4.96 1.08
N LYS A 73 -9.91 -6.29 0.83
CA LYS A 73 -10.92 -6.97 -0.01
C LYS A 73 -12.33 -6.74 0.51
N ARG A 74 -12.56 -6.97 1.81
CA ARG A 74 -13.86 -6.73 2.45
C ARG A 74 -14.30 -5.28 2.40
N ALA A 75 -13.36 -4.33 2.50
CA ALA A 75 -13.68 -2.91 2.38
C ALA A 75 -14.05 -2.55 0.94
N PHE A 76 -13.34 -3.11 -0.03
CA PHE A 76 -13.60 -2.93 -1.46
C PHE A 76 -14.95 -3.52 -1.88
N ASP A 77 -15.29 -4.74 -1.43
CA ASP A 77 -16.56 -5.40 -1.76
C ASP A 77 -17.78 -4.57 -1.32
N LYS A 78 -17.65 -3.82 -0.22
CA LYS A 78 -18.70 -2.91 0.28
C LYS A 78 -18.92 -1.68 -0.59
N LEU A 79 -17.98 -1.33 -1.47
CA LEU A 79 -18.09 -0.17 -2.36
C LEU A 79 -19.01 -0.43 -3.55
N GLY A 80 -19.27 -1.71 -3.89
CA GLY A 80 -20.05 -2.06 -5.09
C GLY A 80 -19.35 -1.74 -6.42
N VAL A 81 -18.04 -1.50 -6.39
CA VAL A 81 -17.23 -1.20 -7.58
C VAL A 81 -16.78 -2.49 -8.26
N SER A 82 -16.84 -2.56 -9.59
CA SER A 82 -16.32 -3.70 -10.35
C SER A 82 -14.80 -3.64 -10.43
N LEU A 83 -14.12 -4.61 -9.80
CA LEU A 83 -12.67 -4.78 -9.94
C LEU A 83 -12.26 -4.98 -11.40
N ASP A 84 -13.06 -5.72 -12.17
CA ASP A 84 -12.79 -5.99 -13.59
C ASP A 84 -12.85 -4.70 -14.42
N ALA A 85 -13.77 -3.77 -14.08
CA ALA A 85 -13.82 -2.46 -14.71
C ALA A 85 -12.57 -1.62 -14.39
N LEU A 86 -12.09 -1.64 -13.14
CA LEU A 86 -10.86 -0.95 -12.75
C LEU A 86 -9.63 -1.55 -13.46
N LYS A 87 -9.57 -2.88 -13.56
CA LYS A 87 -8.49 -3.60 -14.27
C LYS A 87 -8.50 -3.29 -15.76
N LYS A 88 -9.68 -3.24 -16.37
CA LYS A 88 -9.83 -2.86 -17.79
C LYS A 88 -9.40 -1.42 -18.02
N ALA A 89 -9.82 -0.49 -17.14
CA ALA A 89 -9.43 0.91 -17.20
C ALA A 89 -7.91 1.10 -17.11
N THR A 90 -7.21 0.29 -16.34
CA THR A 90 -5.74 0.29 -16.23
C THR A 90 -5.06 -0.70 -17.17
N ARG A 91 -5.78 -1.29 -18.15
CA ARG A 91 -5.25 -2.29 -19.10
C ARG A 91 -4.47 -3.43 -18.43
N GLY A 92 -4.79 -3.75 -17.17
CA GLY A 92 -4.13 -4.78 -16.37
C GLY A 92 -2.71 -4.45 -15.91
N THR A 93 -2.26 -3.19 -16.02
CA THR A 93 -0.90 -2.80 -15.61
C THR A 93 -0.76 -2.55 -14.11
N VAL A 94 -1.89 -2.36 -13.42
CA VAL A 94 -1.95 -2.17 -11.96
C VAL A 94 -2.40 -3.47 -11.31
N ASP A 95 -1.69 -3.87 -10.26
CA ASP A 95 -2.05 -5.06 -9.47
C ASP A 95 -3.46 -4.93 -8.87
N GLU A 96 -4.23 -6.00 -8.91
CA GLU A 96 -5.61 -6.03 -8.43
C GLU A 96 -5.74 -5.60 -6.97
N PHE A 97 -4.79 -5.98 -6.12
CA PHE A 97 -4.78 -5.57 -4.72
C PHE A 97 -4.57 -4.07 -4.58
N LYS A 98 -3.68 -3.48 -5.39
CA LYS A 98 -3.48 -2.02 -5.42
C LYS A 98 -4.73 -1.30 -5.91
N LEU A 99 -5.43 -1.81 -6.93
CA LEU A 99 -6.70 -1.25 -7.38
C LEU A 99 -7.73 -1.22 -6.26
N MET A 100 -7.84 -2.30 -5.47
CA MET A 100 -8.72 -2.34 -4.31
C MET A 100 -8.30 -1.31 -3.25
N GLN A 101 -7.01 -1.21 -2.95
CA GLN A 101 -6.49 -0.22 -2.01
C GLN A 101 -6.80 1.22 -2.45
N SER A 102 -6.55 1.54 -3.72
CA SER A 102 -6.82 2.86 -4.29
C SER A 102 -8.31 3.18 -4.27
N ALA A 103 -9.20 2.22 -4.57
CA ALA A 103 -10.64 2.42 -4.50
C ALA A 103 -11.15 2.63 -3.07
N VAL A 104 -10.67 1.83 -2.11
CA VAL A 104 -10.99 2.03 -0.68
C VAL A 104 -10.49 3.38 -0.18
N GLN A 105 -9.27 3.77 -0.58
CA GLN A 105 -8.73 5.08 -0.25
C GLN A 105 -9.56 6.21 -0.87
N ALA A 106 -9.95 6.08 -2.13
CA ALA A 106 -10.79 7.04 -2.83
C ALA A 106 -12.11 7.26 -2.07
N ASN A 107 -12.80 6.18 -1.71
CA ASN A 107 -14.01 6.25 -0.89
C ASN A 107 -13.77 6.96 0.45
N ASN A 108 -12.69 6.62 1.16
CA ASN A 108 -12.35 7.24 2.45
C ASN A 108 -12.05 8.74 2.34
N LEU A 109 -11.57 9.20 1.17
CA LEU A 109 -11.32 10.60 0.88
C LEU A 109 -12.53 11.31 0.26
N GLY A 110 -13.67 10.63 0.10
CA GLY A 110 -14.88 11.19 -0.50
C GLY A 110 -14.82 11.35 -2.02
N VAL A 111 -13.92 10.63 -2.70
CA VAL A 111 -13.90 10.57 -4.17
C VAL A 111 -15.01 9.61 -4.63
N PRO A 112 -15.88 10.01 -5.56
CA PRO A 112 -16.97 9.17 -6.05
C PRO A 112 -16.45 7.86 -6.67
N VAL A 113 -16.85 6.73 -6.09
CA VAL A 113 -16.33 5.41 -6.47
C VAL A 113 -16.80 4.98 -7.85
N GLU A 114 -17.94 5.48 -8.29
CA GLU A 114 -18.56 5.24 -9.60
C GLU A 114 -17.73 5.87 -10.74
N GLN A 115 -16.91 6.89 -10.42
CA GLN A 115 -16.05 7.56 -11.40
C GLN A 115 -14.67 6.91 -11.51
N LEU A 116 -14.33 5.95 -10.64
CA LEU A 116 -12.97 5.42 -10.55
C LEU A 116 -12.48 4.78 -11.84
N ALA A 117 -13.35 4.04 -12.56
CA ALA A 117 -12.96 3.46 -13.83
C ALA A 117 -12.54 4.54 -14.84
N THR A 118 -13.33 5.59 -15.00
CA THR A 118 -13.01 6.72 -15.89
C THR A 118 -11.76 7.48 -15.43
N LEU A 119 -11.59 7.70 -14.11
CA LEU A 119 -10.40 8.36 -13.57
C LEU A 119 -9.14 7.53 -13.81
N PHE A 120 -9.23 6.21 -13.68
CA PHE A 120 -8.10 5.29 -13.88
C PHE A 120 -7.77 5.12 -15.36
N GLU A 121 -8.77 5.14 -16.25
CA GLU A 121 -8.57 5.16 -17.70
C GLU A 121 -7.81 6.43 -18.14
N PHE A 122 -8.15 7.57 -17.57
CA PHE A 122 -7.40 8.80 -17.82
C PHE A 122 -5.97 8.71 -17.29
N ALA A 123 -5.77 8.19 -16.08
CA ALA A 123 -4.43 7.96 -15.54
C ALA A 123 -3.62 7.00 -16.43
N GLN A 124 -4.25 5.93 -16.95
CA GLN A 124 -3.64 4.99 -17.88
C GLN A 124 -3.20 5.67 -19.18
N LYS A 125 -4.08 6.46 -19.81
CA LYS A 125 -3.71 7.17 -21.04
C LYS A 125 -2.62 8.21 -20.81
N ARG A 126 -2.67 8.93 -19.69
CA ARG A 126 -1.58 9.85 -19.33
C ARG A 126 -0.26 9.13 -19.12
N ALA A 127 -0.26 7.95 -18.48
CA ALA A 127 0.94 7.14 -18.35
C ALA A 127 1.51 6.72 -19.71
N GLU A 128 0.65 6.40 -20.68
CA GLU A 128 1.07 6.08 -22.06
C GLU A 128 1.69 7.27 -22.78
N GLU A 129 1.14 8.48 -22.58
CA GLU A 129 1.65 9.71 -23.19
C GLU A 129 2.97 10.20 -22.57
N THR A 130 3.14 10.05 -21.25
CA THR A 130 4.26 10.63 -20.51
C THR A 130 5.36 9.64 -20.15
N GLY A 131 5.09 8.33 -20.23
CA GLY A 131 5.98 7.27 -19.77
C GLY A 131 6.02 7.11 -18.24
N GLU A 132 5.13 7.78 -17.51
CA GLU A 132 4.97 7.61 -16.06
C GLU A 132 4.32 6.27 -15.71
N SER A 133 4.49 5.84 -14.46
CA SER A 133 3.83 4.61 -13.99
C SER A 133 2.33 4.78 -13.84
N VAL A 134 1.55 3.84 -14.37
CA VAL A 134 0.09 3.80 -14.19
C VAL A 134 -0.28 3.74 -12.71
N ASP A 135 0.44 2.94 -11.91
CA ASP A 135 0.25 2.88 -10.45
C ASP A 135 0.38 4.27 -9.82
N TYR A 136 1.39 5.03 -10.26
CA TYR A 136 1.68 6.37 -9.74
C TYR A 136 0.57 7.36 -10.11
N LEU A 137 0.12 7.35 -11.37
CA LEU A 137 -0.92 8.27 -11.83
C LEU A 137 -2.31 7.92 -11.26
N VAL A 138 -2.63 6.62 -11.09
CA VAL A 138 -3.83 6.16 -10.37
C VAL A 138 -3.83 6.67 -8.93
N GLN A 139 -2.70 6.55 -8.24
CA GLN A 139 -2.56 7.06 -6.88
C GLN A 139 -2.66 8.59 -6.83
N SER A 140 -2.07 9.26 -7.83
CA SER A 140 -2.05 10.72 -7.93
C SER A 140 -3.45 11.27 -8.18
N ILE A 141 -4.26 10.67 -9.06
CA ILE A 141 -5.61 11.16 -9.30
C ILE A 141 -6.52 10.98 -8.07
N VAL A 142 -6.44 9.82 -7.39
CA VAL A 142 -7.21 9.56 -6.16
C VAL A 142 -6.84 10.55 -5.06
N THR A 143 -5.54 10.71 -4.78
CA THR A 143 -5.09 11.60 -3.70
C THR A 143 -5.24 13.07 -4.06
N GLY A 144 -5.04 13.44 -5.33
CA GLY A 144 -5.23 14.78 -5.84
C GLY A 144 -6.67 15.25 -5.70
N ILE A 145 -7.64 14.41 -6.05
CA ILE A 145 -9.06 14.72 -5.82
C ILE A 145 -9.38 14.73 -4.33
N GLY A 146 -9.06 13.65 -3.63
CA GLY A 146 -9.44 13.45 -2.23
C GLY A 146 -8.84 14.49 -1.27
N ARG A 147 -7.66 15.01 -1.57
CA ARG A 147 -7.00 16.08 -0.80
C ARG A 147 -7.16 17.47 -1.42
N LYS A 148 -7.91 17.58 -2.52
CA LYS A 148 -8.12 18.83 -3.28
C LYS A 148 -6.79 19.50 -3.69
N SER A 149 -5.81 18.69 -4.10
CA SER A 149 -4.47 19.15 -4.43
C SER A 149 -4.26 19.28 -5.93
N VAL A 150 -4.34 20.53 -6.42
CA VAL A 150 -4.03 20.84 -7.83
C VAL A 150 -2.59 20.51 -8.21
N LEU A 151 -1.65 20.58 -7.26
CA LEU A 151 -0.23 20.22 -7.44
C LEU A 151 0.05 18.72 -7.48
N ILE A 152 -0.96 17.89 -7.22
CA ILE A 152 -0.84 16.45 -7.49
C ILE A 152 -1.46 16.15 -8.86
N LEU A 153 -2.56 16.83 -9.18
CA LEU A 153 -3.30 16.65 -10.43
C LEU A 153 -2.55 17.20 -11.66
N ASP A 154 -1.66 18.17 -11.47
CA ASP A 154 -0.76 18.67 -12.52
C ASP A 154 0.24 17.61 -13.04
N ASN A 155 0.62 16.61 -12.23
CA ASN A 155 1.40 15.45 -12.67
C ASN A 155 0.65 14.61 -13.71
N LEU A 156 -0.69 14.73 -13.76
CA LEU A 156 -1.52 14.12 -14.80
C LEU A 156 -1.81 15.09 -15.96
N GLY A 157 -1.11 16.22 -16.02
CA GLY A 157 -1.31 17.26 -17.03
C GLY A 157 -2.60 18.07 -16.83
N LEU A 158 -3.25 17.99 -15.66
CA LEU A 158 -4.46 18.78 -15.40
C LEU A 158 -4.10 20.20 -14.96
N SER A 159 -4.55 21.19 -15.74
CA SER A 159 -4.29 22.60 -15.43
C SER A 159 -4.97 23.05 -14.14
N SER A 160 -4.18 23.49 -13.16
CA SER A 160 -4.65 24.09 -11.91
C SER A 160 -5.62 25.26 -12.12
N VAL A 161 -5.41 26.07 -13.17
CA VAL A 161 -6.31 27.18 -13.52
C VAL A 161 -7.68 26.64 -13.92
N ARG A 162 -7.70 25.67 -14.83
CA ARG A 162 -8.95 25.05 -15.30
C ARG A 162 -9.69 24.34 -14.17
N ILE A 163 -8.99 23.60 -13.32
CA ILE A 163 -9.59 22.95 -12.14
C ILE A 163 -10.26 24.00 -11.24
N ASN A 164 -9.55 25.08 -10.92
CA ASN A 164 -10.09 26.13 -10.07
C ASN A 164 -11.31 26.83 -10.70
N ASP A 165 -11.31 27.04 -12.00
CA ASP A 165 -12.43 27.68 -12.70
C ASP A 165 -13.66 26.78 -12.76
N GLU A 166 -13.49 25.48 -13.04
CA GLU A 166 -14.60 24.53 -12.98
C GLU A 166 -15.11 24.32 -11.55
N PHE A 167 -14.21 24.28 -10.56
CA PHE A 167 -14.57 24.19 -9.15
C PHE A 167 -15.41 25.40 -8.69
N LYS A 168 -15.06 26.63 -9.10
CA LYS A 168 -15.87 27.83 -8.82
C LYS A 168 -17.28 27.74 -9.38
N LYS A 169 -17.47 27.07 -10.53
CA LYS A 169 -18.78 26.89 -11.17
C LYS A 169 -19.61 25.80 -10.49
N MET A 170 -18.97 24.70 -10.10
CA MET A 170 -19.66 23.49 -9.64
C MET A 170 -19.79 23.40 -8.11
N GLY A 171 -18.91 24.05 -7.36
CA GLY A 171 -18.83 23.95 -5.91
C GLY A 171 -18.32 22.61 -5.37
N ASP A 172 -18.09 21.62 -6.23
CA ASP A 172 -17.57 20.30 -5.89
C ASP A 172 -16.27 19.99 -6.66
N PHE A 173 -15.19 19.71 -5.92
CA PHE A 173 -13.86 19.53 -6.48
C PHE A 173 -13.75 18.22 -7.27
N GLY A 174 -14.37 17.14 -6.79
CA GLY A 174 -14.36 15.84 -7.47
C GLY A 174 -15.13 15.89 -8.78
N ALA A 175 -16.30 16.52 -8.80
CA ALA A 175 -17.11 16.71 -9.98
C ALA A 175 -16.42 17.62 -11.01
N ALA A 176 -15.74 18.69 -10.57
CA ALA A 176 -14.95 19.55 -11.44
C ALA A 176 -13.81 18.77 -12.12
N VAL A 177 -13.03 18.01 -11.35
CA VAL A 177 -11.95 17.17 -11.91
C VAL A 177 -12.52 16.07 -12.81
N GLY A 178 -13.58 15.38 -12.41
CA GLY A 178 -14.23 14.33 -13.20
C GLY A 178 -14.83 14.84 -14.51
N LYS A 179 -15.31 16.09 -14.56
CA LYS A 179 -15.71 16.75 -15.80
C LYS A 179 -14.52 17.01 -16.72
N ILE A 180 -13.45 17.61 -16.17
CA ILE A 180 -12.22 17.88 -16.92
C ILE A 180 -11.63 16.59 -17.51
N VAL A 181 -11.58 15.53 -16.71
CA VAL A 181 -11.08 14.21 -17.11
C VAL A 181 -11.86 13.66 -18.30
N ARG A 182 -13.19 13.69 -18.27
CA ARG A 182 -14.02 13.25 -19.41
C ARG A 182 -13.74 14.06 -20.67
N GLU A 183 -13.68 15.38 -20.55
CA GLU A 183 -13.36 16.26 -21.68
C GLU A 183 -11.95 16.03 -22.24
N GLU A 184 -10.99 15.59 -21.42
CA GLU A 184 -9.65 15.22 -21.90
C GLU A 184 -9.66 13.84 -22.57
N LEU A 185 -10.38 12.87 -22.02
CA LEU A 185 -10.55 11.54 -22.62
C LEU A 185 -11.22 11.62 -24.02
N ASP A 186 -12.25 12.45 -24.16
CA ASP A 186 -12.91 12.72 -25.44
C ASP A 186 -11.91 13.22 -26.49
N LYS A 187 -10.99 14.11 -26.10
CA LYS A 187 -9.94 14.64 -26.99
C LYS A 187 -8.89 13.60 -27.34
N MET A 188 -8.62 12.65 -26.44
CA MET A 188 -7.70 11.54 -26.65
C MET A 188 -8.28 10.42 -27.54
N GLY A 189 -9.55 10.55 -27.96
CA GLY A 189 -10.17 9.67 -28.95
C GLY A 189 -10.70 8.33 -28.41
N ASP A 190 -10.94 8.20 -27.10
CA ASP A 190 -11.66 7.06 -26.52
C ASP A 190 -12.73 7.57 -25.56
N VAL A 191 -13.95 7.65 -26.05
CA VAL A 191 -15.04 7.05 -25.30
C VAL A 191 -15.53 5.93 -26.18
N ALA A 192 -15.28 4.70 -25.75
CA ALA A 192 -15.80 3.52 -26.40
C ALA A 192 -17.31 3.71 -26.69
N GLU A 193 -17.67 3.55 -27.96
CA GLU A 193 -19.03 3.42 -28.49
C GLU A 193 -19.87 2.29 -27.86
N THR A 194 -19.47 1.69 -26.74
CA THR A 194 -20.19 0.59 -26.08
C THR A 194 -21.24 1.08 -25.09
N ALA A 195 -22.16 1.92 -25.57
CA ALA A 195 -23.47 2.10 -24.93
C ALA A 195 -24.64 1.66 -25.82
N ASN A 196 -24.44 1.29 -27.09
CA ASN A 196 -25.50 0.73 -27.95
C ASN A 196 -24.93 -0.15 -29.07
N THR A 197 -24.79 -1.45 -28.82
CA THR A 197 -25.09 -2.52 -29.81
C THR A 197 -25.31 -3.84 -29.09
#